data_AF-A0AAW3ATY7-F1
#
_entry.id   AF-A0AAW3ATY7-F1
#
_cell.length_a   1.000
_cell.length_b   1.000
_cell.length_c   1.000
_cell.angle_alpha   90.00
_cell.angle_beta   90.00
_cell.angle_gamma   90.00
#
_symmetry.space_group_name_H-M   'P 1'
#
loop_
_entity.id
_entity.type
_entity.pdbx_description
1 polymer ?
#
loop_
_entity_poly.entity_id
_entity_poly.type
_entity_poly.pdbx_seq_one_letter_code
_entity_poly.pdbx_strand_id
1 'polypeptide(L)'
;MVTGSGERAGESSEDGVAVSATSTASRAQIPLRHAWALTVHKSQGLTLQPVQVGMPNIGTPGQADVALSRAPSLDQLTILHLNPMVVATSAAVQRLYETPKHNQCDDSERDAR
;
A
#
# COMPACT_ATOMS: atom_id res chain seq x y z
N MET A 1 1.94 -8.69 64.09
CA MET A 1 3.23 -8.06 64.41
C MET A 1 3.32 -6.77 63.60
N VAL A 2 3.35 -5.63 64.28
CA VAL A 2 3.54 -4.30 63.67
C VAL A 2 5.00 -3.89 63.83
N THR A 3 5.58 -3.26 62.81
CA THR A 3 6.54 -2.13 62.83
C THR A 3 6.92 -1.85 61.35
N GLY A 4 7.13 -0.64 60.85
CA GLY A 4 7.15 0.68 61.48
C GLY A 4 7.17 1.79 60.41
N SER A 5 6.83 2.99 60.88
CA SER A 5 6.74 4.26 60.19
C SER A 5 8.06 4.76 59.60
N GLY A 6 7.96 5.63 58.57
CA GLY A 6 9.10 6.39 58.04
C GLY A 6 8.70 7.33 56.90
N GLU A 7 8.11 8.46 57.27
CA GLU A 7 7.83 9.63 56.41
C GLU A 7 9.12 10.22 55.79
N ARG A 8 9.08 10.57 54.50
CA ARG A 8 9.79 11.74 53.97
C ARG A 8 9.05 12.29 52.75
N ALA A 9 8.38 13.43 52.97
CA ALA A 9 7.99 14.35 51.93
C ALA A 9 9.26 15.01 51.36
N GLY A 10 9.34 15.04 50.04
CA GLY A 10 10.30 15.81 49.26
C GLY A 10 9.61 16.23 47.98
N GLU A 11 9.12 17.48 47.96
CA GLU A 11 8.69 18.19 46.76
C GLU A 11 9.85 18.33 45.78
N SER A 12 9.60 18.04 44.51
CA SER A 12 10.27 18.66 43.37
C SER A 12 9.37 18.43 42.16
N SER A 13 8.74 19.50 41.71
CA SER A 13 7.90 19.56 40.52
C SER A 13 8.65 19.08 39.29
N GLU A 14 8.08 18.08 38.62
CA GLU A 14 8.25 17.87 37.19
C GLU A 14 6.84 17.61 36.65
N ASP A 15 6.23 18.65 36.05
CA ASP A 15 5.00 18.53 35.27
C ASP A 15 5.28 17.72 33.99
N GLY A 16 5.62 16.46 34.16
CA GLY A 16 5.66 15.46 33.11
C GLY A 16 4.24 14.96 32.90
N VAL A 17 3.51 15.54 31.94
CA VAL A 17 2.30 14.91 31.43
C VAL A 17 2.71 13.57 30.81
N ALA A 18 2.60 12.51 31.60
CA ALA A 18 2.75 11.15 31.13
C ALA A 18 1.60 10.86 30.18
N VAL A 19 1.83 11.05 28.88
CA VAL A 19 0.90 10.64 27.83
C VAL A 19 0.91 9.12 27.78
N SER A 20 0.11 8.50 28.66
CA SER A 20 -0.21 7.08 28.57
C SER A 20 -0.93 6.87 27.23
N ALA A 21 -0.23 6.29 26.26
CA ALA A 21 -0.73 6.04 24.92
C ALA A 21 -1.97 5.12 25.02
N THR A 22 -3.14 5.74 25.12
CA THR A 22 -4.41 5.04 25.25
C THR A 22 -4.79 4.58 23.85
N SER A 23 -4.67 3.27 23.58
CA SER A 23 -5.02 2.69 22.29
C SER A 23 -6.52 2.93 22.02
N THR A 24 -6.83 3.70 20.99
CA THR A 24 -8.22 4.14 20.72
C THR A 24 -9.10 3.02 20.17
N ALA A 25 -8.49 1.99 19.56
CA ALA A 25 -9.15 0.75 19.15
C ALA A 25 -8.13 -0.37 18.94
N SER A 26 -8.50 -1.62 19.23
CA SER A 26 -7.71 -2.81 18.95
C SER A 26 -8.56 -3.91 18.35
N ARG A 27 -7.95 -4.79 17.54
CA ARG A 27 -8.62 -5.94 16.92
C ARG A 27 -7.70 -7.16 16.91
N ALA A 28 -8.18 -8.27 17.45
CA ALA A 28 -7.54 -9.57 17.33
C ALA A 28 -8.20 -10.37 16.19
N GLN A 29 -7.41 -10.79 15.21
CA GLN A 29 -7.82 -11.75 14.19
C GLN A 29 -6.65 -12.68 13.86
N ILE A 30 -6.97 -13.89 13.41
CA ILE A 30 -5.98 -14.72 12.73
C ILE A 30 -5.61 -14.00 11.41
N PRO A 31 -4.32 -13.82 11.07
CA PRO A 31 -3.89 -13.05 9.89
C PRO A 31 -4.08 -13.86 8.59
N LEU A 32 -5.31 -14.33 8.34
CA LEU A 32 -5.70 -15.07 7.15
C LEU A 32 -6.73 -14.27 6.36
N ARG A 33 -6.65 -14.38 5.04
CA ARG A 33 -7.56 -13.73 4.09
C ARG A 33 -7.85 -14.72 2.96
N HIS A 34 -9.08 -14.73 2.47
CA HIS A 34 -9.42 -15.51 1.28
C HIS A 34 -8.60 -15.03 0.08
N ALA A 35 -7.89 -15.95 -0.58
CA ALA A 35 -6.89 -15.60 -1.60
C ALA A 35 -7.35 -15.89 -3.05
N TRP A 36 -8.51 -16.52 -3.27
CA TRP A 36 -8.96 -16.83 -4.63
C TRP A 36 -9.44 -15.61 -5.41
N ALA A 37 -9.95 -14.60 -4.70
CA ALA A 37 -10.41 -13.35 -5.28
C ALA A 37 -9.78 -12.18 -4.52
N LEU A 38 -9.13 -11.30 -5.27
CA LEU A 38 -8.43 -10.13 -4.75
C LEU A 38 -8.95 -8.90 -5.49
N THR A 39 -9.06 -7.79 -4.78
CA THR A 39 -9.28 -6.51 -5.46
C THR A 39 -8.01 -6.10 -6.21
N VAL A 40 -8.16 -5.36 -7.32
CA VAL A 40 -7.03 -4.90 -8.14
C VAL A 40 -5.96 -4.16 -7.31
N HIS A 41 -6.41 -3.34 -6.36
CA HIS A 41 -5.54 -2.63 -5.41
C HIS A 41 -4.73 -3.59 -4.54
N LYS A 42 -5.31 -4.71 -4.10
CA LYS A 42 -4.64 -5.70 -3.26
C LYS A 42 -3.77 -6.66 -4.06
N SER A 43 -3.89 -6.67 -5.39
CA SER A 43 -2.97 -7.38 -6.30
C SER A 43 -1.84 -6.49 -6.85
N GLN A 44 -1.70 -5.24 -6.39
CA GLN A 44 -0.61 -4.38 -6.84
C GLN A 44 0.76 -4.99 -6.50
N GLY A 45 1.63 -5.15 -7.50
CA GLY A 45 2.96 -5.75 -7.36
C GLY A 45 2.98 -7.28 -7.34
N LEU A 46 1.82 -7.95 -7.48
CA LEU A 46 1.76 -9.40 -7.57
C LEU A 46 1.81 -9.88 -9.02
N THR A 47 2.39 -11.05 -9.22
CA THR A 47 2.26 -11.83 -10.45
C THR A 47 1.28 -12.98 -10.21
N LEU A 48 0.21 -13.08 -11.00
CA LEU A 48 -0.89 -14.02 -10.79
C LEU A 48 -1.09 -14.93 -12.01
N GLN A 49 -1.10 -16.24 -11.79
CA GLN A 49 -1.17 -17.27 -12.84
C GLN A 49 -1.90 -18.53 -12.36
N PRO A 50 -2.92 -19.02 -13.08
CA PRO A 50 -3.74 -18.31 -14.07
C PRO A 50 -4.64 -17.25 -13.40
N VAL A 51 -5.07 -16.22 -14.14
CA VAL A 51 -5.89 -15.15 -13.58
C VAL A 51 -7.12 -14.83 -14.45
N GLN A 52 -8.24 -14.67 -13.77
CA GLN A 52 -9.48 -14.16 -14.35
C GLN A 52 -9.75 -12.75 -13.83
N VAL A 53 -9.89 -11.80 -14.75
CA VAL A 53 -10.03 -10.38 -14.43
C VAL A 53 -11.40 -9.90 -14.86
N GLY A 54 -12.25 -9.56 -13.88
CA GLY A 54 -13.54 -8.93 -14.09
C GLY A 54 -13.47 -7.43 -13.81
N MET A 55 -13.94 -6.60 -14.73
CA MET A 55 -13.83 -5.13 -14.63
C MET A 55 -15.18 -4.39 -14.79
N PRO A 56 -16.28 -4.81 -14.12
CA PRO A 56 -17.59 -4.19 -14.34
C PRO A 56 -17.68 -2.74 -13.82
N ASN A 57 -16.90 -2.37 -12.80
CA ASN A 57 -16.97 -1.08 -12.10
C ASN A 57 -15.58 -0.43 -11.93
N ILE A 58 -14.79 -0.33 -13.00
CA ILE A 58 -13.55 0.45 -12.96
C ILE A 58 -13.89 1.93 -13.15
N GLY A 59 -13.73 2.72 -12.09
CA GLY A 59 -14.00 4.17 -12.10
C GLY A 59 -12.76 5.07 -12.13
N THR A 60 -11.56 4.49 -12.03
CA THR A 60 -10.30 5.25 -11.95
C THR A 60 -9.39 4.92 -13.13
N PRO A 61 -8.86 5.92 -13.86
CA PRO A 61 -7.92 5.68 -14.95
C PRO A 61 -6.68 4.91 -14.47
N GLY A 62 -6.19 3.98 -15.29
CA GLY A 62 -5.04 3.12 -15.00
C GLY A 62 -5.31 1.88 -14.15
N GLN A 63 -6.50 1.72 -13.55
CA GLN A 63 -6.84 0.50 -12.80
C GLN A 63 -6.96 -0.73 -13.71
N ALA A 64 -7.48 -0.56 -14.93
CA ALA A 64 -7.55 -1.64 -15.90
C ALA A 64 -6.15 -2.15 -16.26
N ASP A 65 -5.19 -1.25 -16.48
CA ASP A 65 -3.79 -1.60 -16.80
C ASP A 65 -3.11 -2.35 -15.64
N VAL A 66 -3.38 -1.94 -14.40
CA VAL A 66 -2.89 -2.65 -13.20
C VAL A 66 -3.45 -4.06 -13.12
N ALA A 67 -4.74 -4.25 -13.44
CA ALA A 67 -5.39 -5.55 -13.39
C ALA A 67 -4.87 -6.49 -14.50
N LEU A 68 -4.73 -5.98 -15.71
CA LEU A 68 -4.26 -6.75 -16.88
C LEU A 68 -2.78 -7.14 -16.74
N SER A 69 -1.94 -6.23 -16.22
CA SER A 69 -0.50 -6.49 -16.01
C SER A 69 -0.19 -7.50 -14.90
N ARG A 70 -1.19 -8.12 -14.25
CA ARG A 70 -0.97 -9.23 -13.29
C ARG A 70 -0.72 -10.56 -14.00
N ALA A 71 -1.24 -10.71 -15.21
CA ALA A 71 -1.01 -11.88 -16.05
C ALA A 71 0.33 -11.74 -16.79
N PRO A 72 1.25 -12.71 -16.69
CA PRO A 72 2.53 -12.67 -17.41
C PRO A 72 2.40 -12.99 -18.90
N SER A 73 1.36 -13.75 -19.27
CA SER A 73 1.09 -14.13 -20.65
C SER A 73 -0.41 -14.07 -20.92
N LEU A 74 -0.76 -13.82 -22.18
CA LEU A 74 -2.16 -13.74 -22.62
C LEU A 74 -2.89 -15.08 -22.48
N ASP A 75 -2.19 -16.21 -22.64
CA ASP A 75 -2.75 -17.56 -22.47
C ASP A 75 -3.26 -17.83 -21.05
N GLN A 76 -2.77 -17.07 -20.06
CA GLN A 76 -3.12 -17.22 -18.65
C GLN A 76 -4.06 -16.11 -18.16
N LEU A 77 -4.59 -15.29 -19.09
CA LEU A 77 -5.48 -14.18 -18.82
C LEU A 77 -6.86 -14.46 -19.40
N THR A 78 -7.87 -14.47 -18.54
CA THR A 78 -9.27 -14.46 -18.97
C THR A 78 -9.92 -13.14 -18.56
N ILE A 79 -10.47 -12.40 -19.51
CA ILE A 79 -11.15 -11.12 -19.24
C ILE A 79 -12.67 -11.35 -19.23
N LEU A 80 -13.33 -10.90 -18.17
CA LEU A 80 -14.78 -10.92 -18.04
C LEU A 80 -15.35 -9.50 -18.07
N HIS A 81 -16.46 -9.31 -18.79
CA HIS A 81 -17.22 -8.05 -18.82
C HIS A 81 -16.38 -6.82 -19.22
N LEU A 82 -15.61 -6.92 -20.32
CA LEU A 82 -14.78 -5.83 -20.81
C LEU A 82 -15.64 -4.66 -21.30
N ASN A 83 -15.46 -3.48 -20.71
CA ASN A 83 -15.91 -2.21 -21.26
C ASN A 83 -14.68 -1.44 -21.74
N PRO A 84 -14.46 -1.23 -23.06
CA PRO A 84 -13.29 -0.53 -23.58
C PRO A 84 -13.10 0.88 -23.02
N MET A 85 -14.18 1.55 -22.59
CA MET A 85 -14.12 2.91 -22.02
C MET A 85 -13.35 2.98 -20.69
N VAL A 86 -13.16 1.86 -20.00
CA VAL A 86 -12.42 1.83 -18.72
C VAL A 86 -10.91 1.73 -18.91
N VAL A 87 -10.45 1.44 -20.13
CA VAL A 87 -9.03 1.42 -20.49
C VAL A 87 -8.62 2.83 -20.88
N ALA A 88 -8.36 3.64 -19.85
CA ALA A 88 -7.97 5.03 -20.02
C ALA A 88 -6.84 5.41 -19.06
N THR A 89 -5.95 6.29 -19.52
CA THR A 89 -4.87 6.88 -18.73
C THR A 89 -5.15 8.36 -18.52
N SER A 90 -4.81 8.91 -17.36
CA SER A 90 -4.96 10.34 -17.11
C SER A 90 -4.06 11.18 -18.02
N ALA A 91 -4.56 12.31 -18.52
CA ALA A 91 -3.79 13.22 -19.38
C ALA A 91 -2.50 13.75 -18.73
N ALA A 92 -2.48 13.92 -17.41
CA ALA A 92 -1.28 14.34 -16.68
C ALA A 92 -0.14 13.33 -16.78
N VAL A 93 -0.46 12.03 -16.66
CA VAL A 93 0.50 10.94 -16.83
C VAL A 93 0.95 10.85 -18.28
N GLN A 94 0.03 10.95 -19.25
CA GLN A 94 0.40 10.98 -20.68
C GLN A 94 1.42 12.10 -20.96
N ARG A 95 1.12 13.33 -20.51
CA ARG A 95 2.02 14.49 -20.66
C ARG A 95 3.38 14.29 -19.98
N LEU A 96 3.38 13.66 -18.80
CA LEU A 96 4.61 13.37 -18.05
C LEU A 96 5.53 12.42 -18.85
N TYR A 97 4.96 11.40 -19.49
CA TYR A 97 5.71 10.41 -20.26
C TYR A 97 6.03 10.89 -21.70
N GLU A 98 5.24 11.79 -22.27
CA GLU A 98 5.52 12.47 -23.55
C GLU A 98 6.70 13.44 -23.47
N THR A 99 6.95 13.98 -22.28
CA THR A 99 8.13 14.80 -22.03
C THR A 99 9.29 13.85 -21.71
N PRO A 100 10.25 13.61 -22.62
CA PRO A 100 11.39 12.76 -22.31
C PRO A 100 12.17 13.40 -21.17
N LYS A 101 11.98 12.90 -19.95
CA LYS A 101 12.96 13.14 -18.90
C LYS A 101 14.21 12.44 -19.37
N HIS A 102 15.25 13.24 -19.59
CA HIS A 102 16.59 12.72 -19.75
C HIS A 102 16.87 11.90 -18.48
N ASN A 103 16.75 10.58 -18.57
CA ASN A 103 17.00 9.65 -17.48
C ASN A 103 18.53 9.49 -17.34
N GLN A 104 19.20 10.63 -17.19
CA GLN A 104 20.61 10.72 -16.83
C GLN A 104 20.63 10.22 -15.38
N CYS A 105 20.93 8.94 -15.22
CA CYS A 105 21.75 8.56 -14.08
C CYS A 105 23.05 9.34 -14.28
N ASP A 106 23.25 10.39 -13.49
CA ASP A 106 24.59 10.93 -13.31
C ASP A 106 25.40 9.83 -12.63
N ASP A 107 25.97 8.94 -13.43
CA ASP A 107 26.85 7.87 -12.98
C ASP A 107 28.21 8.42 -12.47
N SER A 108 28.38 9.75 -12.53
CA SER A 108 29.55 10.49 -12.07
C SER A 108 29.79 10.42 -10.55
N GLU A 109 28.81 10.00 -9.74
CA GLU A 109 28.97 9.82 -8.29
C GLU A 109 29.25 8.38 -7.86
N ARG A 110 29.25 7.39 -8.77
CA ARG A 110 29.43 5.97 -8.41
C ARG A 110 30.89 5.52 -8.31
N ASP A 111 31.82 6.30 -8.86
CA ASP A 111 33.26 6.02 -8.87
C ASP A 111 34.06 6.71 -7.74
N ALA A 112 33.38 7.34 -6.78
CA ALA A 112 33.99 8.08 -5.67
C ALA A 112 33.99 7.33 -4.32
N ARG A 113 33.90 5.99 -4.32
CA ARG A 113 33.93 5.15 -3.10
C ARG A 113 34.91 4.00 -3.21
#